data_AF-A0A523IGB6-F1
#
_entry.id   AF-A0A523IGB6-F1
#
_cell.length_a   1.000
_cell.length_b   1.000
_cell.length_c   1.000
_cell.angle_alpha   90.00
_cell.angle_beta   90.00
_cell.angle_gamma   90.00
#
_symmetry.space_group_name_H-M   'P 1'
#
loop_
_entity.id
_entity.type
_entity.pdbx_description
1 polymer ?
#
loop_
_entity_poly.entity_id
_entity_poly.type
_entity_poly.pdbx_seq_one_letter_code
_entity_poly.pdbx_strand_id
1 'polypeptide(L)' 'MCIADIYDALSSTDRPYKKALPIDETVNILRNEITAGKLDGDIVEMFIRRKLYQKSSFEEDED' A
#
# COMPACT_ATOMS: atom_id res chain seq x y z
N MET A 1 -3.41 -11.42 -4.35
CA MET A 1 -4.26 -10.36 -4.92
C MET A 1 -4.70 -9.38 -3.83
N CYS A 2 -5.45 -9.81 -2.81
CA CYS A 2 -6.10 -8.91 -1.84
C CYS A 2 -5.29 -7.71 -1.29
N ILE A 3 -4.08 -7.89 -0.76
CA ILE A 3 -3.35 -6.78 -0.11
C ILE A 3 -2.94 -5.68 -1.09
N ALA A 4 -2.49 -6.04 -2.29
CA ALA A 4 -2.09 -5.06 -3.30
C ALA A 4 -3.31 -4.29 -3.82
N ASP A 5 -4.44 -4.97 -4.04
CA ASP A 5 -5.70 -4.33 -4.46
C ASP A 5 -6.25 -3.38 -3.38
N ILE A 6 -6.16 -3.77 -2.10
CA ILE A 6 -6.55 -2.93 -0.96
C ILE A 6 -5.64 -1.71 -0.87
N TYR A 7 -4.31 -1.91 -0.97
CA TYR A 7 -3.35 -0.82 -0.94
C TYR A 7 -3.65 0.17 -2.07
N ASP A 8 -3.80 -0.31 -3.31
CA ASP A 8 -4.06 0.53 -4.47
C ASP A 8 -5.39 1.28 -4.33
N ALA A 9 -6.45 0.63 -3.82
CA ALA A 9 -7.73 1.31 -3.56
C ALA A 9 -7.66 2.42 -2.49
N LEU A 10 -6.71 2.34 -1.55
CA LEU A 10 -6.46 3.32 -0.48
C LEU A 10 -5.49 4.42 -0.92
N SER A 11 -4.45 4.08 -1.68
CA SER A 11 -3.42 5.01 -2.15
C SER A 11 -3.76 5.66 -3.49
N SER A 12 -4.71 5.11 -4.25
CA SER A 12 -5.06 5.63 -5.57
C SER A 12 -5.74 7.00 -5.46
N THR A 13 -5.28 7.91 -6.31
CA THR A 13 -5.80 9.27 -6.44
C THR A 13 -7.02 9.33 -7.37
N ASP A 14 -7.46 8.18 -7.90
CA ASP A 14 -8.53 8.06 -8.89
C ASP A 14 -9.93 8.44 -8.36
N ARG A 15 -10.03 8.79 -7.08
CA ARG A 15 -11.27 9.29 -6.46
C ARG A 15 -11.29 10.82 -6.54
N PRO A 16 -12.05 11.45 -7.46
CA PRO A 16 -12.07 12.92 -7.66
C PRO A 16 -12.49 13.73 -6.42
N TYR A 17 -13.07 13.08 -5.41
CA TYR A 17 -13.58 13.69 -4.18
C TYR A 17 -12.81 13.28 -2.91
N LYS A 18 -11.82 12.40 -3.02
CA LYS A 18 -11.08 11.88 -1.85
C LYS A 18 -9.59 11.82 -2.16
N LYS A 19 -8.81 12.63 -1.46
CA LYS A 19 -7.34 12.61 -1.62
C LYS A 19 -6.80 11.22 -1.29
N ALA A 20 -5.81 10.79 -2.05
CA ALA A 20 -5.03 9.60 -1.75
C ALA A 20 -4.56 9.64 -0.29
N LEU A 21 -4.69 8.52 0.41
CA LEU A 21 -4.23 8.43 1.78
C LEU A 21 -2.70 8.50 1.81
N PRO A 22 -2.10 9.24 2.76
CA PRO A 22 -0.68 9.15 3.03
C PRO A 22 -0.27 7.70 3.30
N ILE A 23 0.96 7.34 2.90
CA ILE A 23 1.48 5.96 3.04
C ILE A 23 1.36 5.48 4.49
N ASP A 24 1.72 6.31 5.47
CA ASP A 24 1.59 5.98 6.89
C ASP A 24 0.15 5.63 7.31
N GLU A 25 -0.84 6.35 6.78
CA GLU A 25 -2.25 6.09 7.08
C GLU A 25 -2.71 4.78 6.43
N THR A 26 -2.32 4.54 5.18
CA THR A 26 -2.58 3.26 4.50
C THR A 26 -1.94 2.08 5.22
N VAL A 27 -0.69 2.21 5.69
CA VAL A 27 0.01 1.19 6.47
C VAL A 27 -0.70 0.90 7.79
N ASN A 28 -1.18 1.94 8.48
CA ASN A 28 -1.96 1.76 9.71
C ASN A 28 -3.28 1.03 9.46
N ILE A 29 -3.98 1.33 8.36
CA ILE A 29 -5.21 0.62 7.98
C ILE A 29 -4.91 -0.87 7.75
N LEU A 30 -3.84 -1.18 7.01
CA LEU A 30 -3.44 -2.57 6.76
C LEU A 30 -3.10 -3.32 8.06
N ARG A 31 -2.41 -2.67 9.00
CA ARG A 31 -2.12 -3.26 10.32
C ARG A 31 -3.37 -3.48 11.16
N ASN A 32 -4.32 -2.55 11.11
CA ASN A 32 -5.61 -2.72 11.81
C ASN A 32 -6.40 -3.91 11.25
N GLU A 33 -6.34 -4.15 9.94
CA GLU A 33 -7.01 -5.31 9.33
C GLU A 33 -6.36 -6.66 9.72
N ILE A 34 -5.07 -6.67 10.11
CA ILE A 34 -4.44 -7.83 10.79
C ILE A 34 -5.10 -8.03 12.15
N THR A 35 -5.22 -6.96 12.96
CA THR A 35 -5.83 -7.06 14.31
C THR A 35 -7.29 -7.49 14.26
N ALA A 36 -7.99 -7.16 13.18
CA ALA A 36 -9.36 -7.59 12.92
C ALA A 36 -9.46 -9.04 12.40
N GLY A 37 -8.33 -9.73 12.19
CA GLY A 37 -8.28 -11.11 11.70
C GLY A 37 -8.65 -11.26 10.22
N LYS A 38 -8.64 -10.17 9.44
CA LYS A 38 -9.04 -10.16 8.03
C LYS A 38 -7.87 -10.32 7.08
N LEU A 39 -6.66 -9.97 7.53
CA LEU A 39 -5.43 -10.11 6.77
C LEU A 39 -4.41 -10.95 7.55
N ASP A 40 -3.59 -11.68 6.80
CA ASP A 40 -2.44 -12.40 7.34
C ASP A 40 -1.32 -11.39 7.69
N GLY A 41 -0.90 -11.41 8.95
CA GLY A 41 0.08 -10.45 9.46
C GLY A 41 1.47 -10.60 8.85
N ASP A 42 1.89 -11.83 8.55
CA ASP A 42 3.21 -12.08 7.97
C ASP A 42 3.28 -11.56 6.52
N ILE A 43 2.18 -11.72 5.78
CA ILE A 43 2.07 -11.21 4.41
C ILE A 43 2.03 -9.68 4.39
N VAL A 44 1.24 -9.06 5.27
CA VAL A 44 1.15 -7.59 5.37
C VAL A 44 2.50 -7.00 5.76
N GLU A 45 3.17 -7.57 6.77
CA GLU A 45 4.45 -7.03 7.22
C GLU A 45 5.55 -7.26 6.18
N MET A 46 5.53 -8.38 5.43
CA MET A 46 6.41 -8.56 4.27
C MET A 46 6.18 -7.49 3.19
N PHE A 47 4.93 -7.21 2.85
CA PHE A 47 4.56 -6.20 1.86
C PHE A 47 5.07 -4.81 2.26
N ILE A 48 4.91 -4.45 3.54
CA ILE A 48 5.38 -3.18 4.10
C ILE A 48 6.91 -3.11 4.12
N ARG A 49 7.57 -4.14 4.65
CA ARG A 49 9.04 -4.17 4.80
C ARG A 49 9.77 -4.09 3.47
N ARG A 50 9.25 -4.78 2.45
CA ARG A 50 9.83 -4.75 1.09
C ARG A 50 9.44 -3.50 0.31
N LYS A 51 8.60 -2.62 0.87
CA LYS A 51 8.07 -1.43 0.21
C LYS A 51 7.53 -1.74 -1.19
N LEU A 52 6.83 -2.88 -1.34
CA LEU A 52 6.33 -3.34 -2.65
C LEU A 52 5.33 -2.37 -3.29
N TYR A 53 4.87 -1.38 -2.53
CA TYR A 53 4.04 -0.28 -2.98
C TYR A 53 4.79 0.93 -3.55
N GLN A 54 6.12 1.04 -3.34
CA GLN A 54 6.91 2.07 -3.99
C GLN A 54 7.19 1.61 -5.41
N LYS A 55 6.73 2.39 -6.40
CA LYS A 55 7.29 2.26 -7.74
C LYS A 55 8.77 2.62 -7.66
N SER A 56 9.63 1.72 -8.11
CA SER A 56 11.03 2.05 -8.37
C SER A 56 11.03 3.25 -9.32
N SER A 57 11.53 4.38 -8.86
CA SER A 57 12.07 5.41 -9.75
C SER A 57 13.28 4.76 -10.43
N PHE A 58 13.04 4.03 -11.52
CA PHE A 58 14.08 3.87 -12.51
C PHE A 58 14.21 5.27 -13.12
N GLU A 59 15.19 6.03 -12.64
CA GLU A 59 15.74 7.12 -13.42
C GLU A 59 16.28 6.43 -14.68
N GLU A 60 15.59 6.64 -15.81
CA GLU A 60 16.19 6.38 -17.11
C GLU A 60 17.34 7.38 -17.23
N ASP A 61 18.56 6.93 -16.93
CA ASP A 61 19.76 7.60 -17.41
C ASP A 61 19.69 7.55 -18.95
N GLU A 62 19.15 8.61 -19.56
CA GLU A 62 19.28 8.88 -21.00
C GLU A 62 20.76 9.16 -21.31
N ASP A 63 21.43 8.19 -21.96
CA ASP A 63 22.67 8.39 -22.73
C ASP A 63 22.37 8.89 -24.15
#